data_AF-D2VI92-F1
#
_entry.id   AF-D2VI92-F1
#
_cell.length_a   1.000
_cell.length_b   1.000
_cell.length_c   1.000
_cell.angle_alpha   90.00
_cell.angle_beta   90.00
_cell.angle_gamma   90.00
#
_symmetry.space_group_name_H-M   'P 1'
#
loop_
_entity.id
_entity.type
_entity.pdbx_description
1 polymer ?
#
loop_
_entity_poly.entity_id
_entity_poly.type
_entity_poly.pdbx_seq_one_letter_code
_entity_poly.pdbx_strand_id
1 'polypeptide(L)'
;MALSGYMFDNYDDVFPYCEEQGKGSCYEFCKNLSEMYDCAVVCGYPEKEQNQGSAIPFKLFNSIYIVSADGSFVNYRKHFLYEQDMKWAQEGEEFKSFILRINDKKILEDDPVDDEENCNNYIRVGAGICMDINNGTDFSTDYYAKEFANFHKDKESELILFAANWLANRDDPSDCLSTQSYWVERMAPIMKSQPITYFAACNRTGIEKDTQFAGASCVLMLNKKRPVILQDASHDEECVKVREIYFP
;
A
#
# COMPACT_ATOMS: atom_id res chain seq x y z
N MET A 1 -8.56 -0.08 -0.48
CA MET A 1 -9.98 -0.34 -0.21
C MET A 1 -10.39 -1.66 -0.85
N ALA A 2 -10.08 -2.78 -0.20
CA ALA A 2 -10.26 -4.11 -0.78
C ALA A 2 -11.69 -4.65 -0.67
N LEU A 3 -12.43 -4.26 0.38
CA LEU A 3 -13.74 -4.82 0.71
C LEU A 3 -14.91 -3.83 0.55
N SER A 4 -14.64 -2.57 0.23
CA SER A 4 -15.63 -1.48 0.27
C SER A 4 -16.00 -0.89 -1.10
N GLY A 5 -15.23 -1.15 -2.15
CA GLY A 5 -15.27 -0.34 -3.37
C GLY A 5 -14.42 0.94 -3.28
N TYR A 6 -14.45 1.79 -4.30
CA TYR A 6 -13.59 2.99 -4.41
C TYR A 6 -14.32 4.27 -4.83
N MET A 7 -15.32 4.16 -5.68
CA MET A 7 -15.91 5.29 -6.40
C MET A 7 -16.96 6.02 -5.55
N PHE A 8 -16.60 6.41 -4.31
CA PHE A 8 -17.45 7.17 -3.41
C PHE A 8 -17.60 8.63 -3.82
N ASP A 9 -18.82 9.17 -3.81
CA ASP A 9 -19.08 10.51 -4.33
C ASP A 9 -18.76 11.63 -3.31
N ASN A 10 -18.78 11.32 -2.02
CA ASN A 10 -18.57 12.29 -0.94
C ASN A 10 -18.40 11.58 0.43
N TYR A 11 -18.23 12.38 1.48
CA TYR A 11 -18.12 11.93 2.87
C TYR A 11 -19.27 11.00 3.30
N ASP A 12 -20.53 11.34 3.03
CA ASP A 12 -21.70 10.58 3.51
C ASP A 12 -21.82 9.22 2.79
N ASP A 13 -21.39 9.14 1.54
CA ASP A 13 -21.41 7.92 0.73
C ASP A 13 -20.42 6.86 1.26
N VAL A 14 -19.21 7.29 1.65
CA VAL A 14 -18.18 6.38 2.19
C VAL A 14 -18.37 6.07 3.68
N PHE A 15 -18.96 6.98 4.46
CA PHE A 15 -19.01 6.90 5.92
C PHE A 15 -19.56 5.57 6.49
N PRO A 16 -20.61 4.94 5.90
CA PRO A 16 -21.12 3.64 6.37
C PRO A 16 -20.10 2.50 6.31
N TYR A 17 -19.09 2.62 5.45
CA TYR A 17 -18.03 1.63 5.26
C TYR A 17 -16.80 1.92 6.12
N CYS A 18 -16.72 3.11 6.74
CA CYS A 18 -15.55 3.53 7.49
C CYS A 18 -15.42 2.79 8.83
N GLU A 19 -14.21 2.30 9.10
CA GLU A 19 -13.85 1.61 10.34
C GLU A 19 -12.84 2.44 11.15
N GLU A 20 -12.89 2.32 12.48
CA GLU A 20 -11.83 2.86 13.34
C GLU A 20 -10.65 1.90 13.37
N GLN A 21 -9.43 2.41 13.56
CA GLN A 21 -8.23 1.57 13.69
C GLN A 21 -8.40 0.43 14.71
N GLY A 22 -8.07 -0.80 14.29
CA GLY A 22 -8.12 -1.99 15.14
C GLY A 22 -9.54 -2.47 15.47
N LYS A 23 -10.55 -2.03 14.72
CA LYS A 23 -11.95 -2.40 14.90
C LYS A 23 -12.61 -2.64 13.55
N GLY A 24 -13.78 -3.27 13.59
CA GLY A 24 -14.63 -3.44 12.40
C GLY A 24 -14.35 -4.73 11.64
N SER A 25 -15.16 -4.96 10.61
CA SER A 25 -15.19 -6.20 9.84
C SER A 25 -13.93 -6.42 9.01
N CYS A 26 -13.35 -5.35 8.46
CA CYS A 26 -12.12 -5.45 7.67
C CYS A 26 -10.94 -5.82 8.56
N TYR A 27 -10.83 -5.21 9.75
CA TYR A 27 -9.79 -5.56 10.72
C TYR A 27 -9.91 -7.01 11.19
N GLU A 28 -11.11 -7.44 11.61
CA GLU A 28 -11.34 -8.83 12.05
C GLU A 28 -11.08 -9.83 10.94
N PHE A 29 -11.42 -9.51 9.68
CA PHE A 29 -11.06 -10.35 8.54
C PHE A 29 -9.53 -10.51 8.40
N CYS A 30 -8.78 -9.41 8.48
CA CYS A 30 -7.31 -9.45 8.37
C CYS A 30 -6.68 -10.23 9.52
N LYS A 31 -7.16 -10.00 10.75
CA LYS A 31 -6.70 -10.70 11.96
C LYS A 31 -6.97 -12.21 11.88
N ASN A 32 -8.17 -12.61 11.47
CA ASN A 32 -8.49 -14.03 11.32
C ASN A 32 -7.62 -14.70 10.26
N LEU A 33 -7.29 -14.00 9.16
CA LEU A 33 -6.38 -14.50 8.14
C LEU A 33 -4.93 -14.57 8.65
N SER A 34 -4.45 -13.55 9.36
CA SER A 34 -3.08 -13.52 9.89
C SER A 34 -2.84 -14.65 10.89
N GLU A 35 -3.82 -14.91 11.77
CA GLU A 35 -3.79 -16.04 12.71
C GLU A 35 -3.89 -17.40 12.01
N MET A 36 -4.80 -17.54 11.03
CA MET A 36 -5.03 -18.80 10.33
C MET A 36 -3.83 -19.24 9.48
N TYR A 37 -3.20 -18.30 8.78
CA TYR A 37 -2.09 -18.57 7.88
C TYR A 37 -0.72 -18.24 8.48
N ASP A 38 -0.69 -17.81 9.74
CA ASP A 38 0.54 -17.56 10.50
C ASP A 38 1.46 -16.56 9.78
N CYS A 39 0.86 -15.49 9.25
CA CYS A 39 1.51 -14.52 8.36
C CYS A 39 1.08 -13.07 8.64
N ALA A 40 1.76 -12.11 8.01
CA ALA A 40 1.29 -10.73 7.97
C ALA A 40 0.29 -10.53 6.82
N VAL A 41 -0.80 -9.82 7.09
CA VAL A 41 -1.87 -9.51 6.14
C VAL A 41 -1.98 -8.01 5.96
N VAL A 42 -2.00 -7.55 4.72
CA VAL A 42 -2.20 -6.13 4.36
C VAL A 42 -3.53 -5.95 3.69
N CYS A 43 -4.29 -4.94 4.12
CA CYS A 43 -5.58 -4.63 3.53
C CYS A 43 -5.88 -3.14 3.57
N GLY A 44 -6.33 -2.60 2.44
CA GLY A 44 -6.78 -1.21 2.38
C GLY A 44 -8.25 -1.06 2.75
N TYR A 45 -8.59 -0.03 3.51
CA TYR A 45 -9.92 0.24 4.03
C TYR A 45 -10.16 1.76 4.17
N PRO A 46 -11.43 2.21 4.16
CA PRO A 46 -11.74 3.59 4.52
C PRO A 46 -11.73 3.72 6.05
N GLU A 47 -10.87 4.59 6.57
CA GLU A 47 -10.68 4.82 8.00
C GLU A 47 -11.54 5.99 8.48
N LYS A 48 -12.05 5.93 9.72
CA LYS A 48 -12.53 7.10 10.45
C LYS A 48 -11.80 7.29 11.78
N GLU A 49 -11.49 8.54 12.08
CA GLU A 49 -10.89 8.99 13.35
C GLU A 49 -11.77 10.06 13.99
N GLN A 50 -11.97 10.00 15.31
CA GLN A 50 -12.75 11.01 16.03
C GLN A 50 -12.12 12.41 15.86
N ASN A 51 -12.95 13.38 15.51
CA ASN A 51 -12.56 14.77 15.33
C ASN A 51 -13.11 15.63 16.48
N GLN A 52 -12.48 15.50 17.65
CA GLN A 52 -12.96 16.16 18.87
C GLN A 52 -13.02 17.68 18.70
N GLY A 53 -14.15 18.28 19.07
CA GLY A 53 -14.35 19.73 19.02
C GLY A 53 -14.66 20.30 17.63
N SER A 54 -14.85 19.46 16.62
CA SER A 54 -15.26 19.86 15.27
C SER A 54 -16.77 19.70 15.04
N ALA A 55 -17.32 20.48 14.10
CA ALA A 55 -18.71 20.32 13.64
C ALA A 55 -18.92 18.99 12.88
N ILE A 56 -17.89 18.48 12.22
CA ILE A 56 -17.89 17.16 11.57
C ILE A 56 -17.21 16.19 12.54
N PRO A 57 -17.92 15.17 13.05
CA PRO A 57 -17.47 14.36 14.20
C PRO A 57 -16.32 13.40 13.88
N PHE A 58 -16.06 13.10 12.61
CA PHE A 58 -14.95 12.25 12.20
C PHE A 58 -14.14 12.86 11.06
N LYS A 59 -12.84 12.59 11.06
CA LYS A 59 -11.97 12.71 9.89
C LYS A 59 -11.92 11.36 9.20
N LEU A 60 -11.93 11.35 7.86
CA LEU A 60 -11.86 10.12 7.08
C LEU A 60 -10.54 10.05 6.32
N PHE A 61 -10.02 8.84 6.14
CA PHE A 61 -8.76 8.60 5.44
C PHE A 61 -8.86 7.35 4.55
N ASN A 62 -8.06 7.31 3.47
CA ASN A 62 -7.80 6.08 2.73
C ASN A 62 -6.58 5.41 3.36
N SER A 63 -6.75 4.25 3.96
CA SER A 63 -5.72 3.64 4.81
C SER A 63 -5.46 2.20 4.43
N ILE A 64 -4.32 1.66 4.88
CA ILE A 64 -4.05 0.23 4.93
C ILE A 64 -3.68 -0.19 6.36
N TYR A 65 -4.12 -1.38 6.74
CA TYR A 65 -3.53 -2.11 7.85
C TYR A 65 -2.39 -3.00 7.37
N ILE A 66 -1.42 -3.24 8.24
CA ILE A 66 -0.57 -4.43 8.22
C ILE A 66 -0.80 -5.12 9.56
N VAL A 67 -1.48 -6.27 9.54
CA VAL A 67 -1.80 -7.07 10.74
C VAL A 67 -0.93 -8.31 10.73
N SER A 68 -0.21 -8.55 11.82
CA SER A 68 0.69 -9.70 11.95
C SER A 68 0.07 -10.84 12.75
N ALA A 69 0.67 -12.03 12.68
CA ALA A 69 0.14 -13.24 13.31
C ALA A 69 0.14 -13.19 14.85
N ASP A 70 1.03 -12.41 15.48
CA ASP A 70 1.03 -12.18 16.93
C ASP A 70 -0.10 -11.25 17.41
N GLY A 71 -0.89 -10.71 16.47
CA GLY A 71 -1.95 -9.73 16.73
C GLY A 71 -1.47 -8.29 16.78
N SER A 72 -0.17 -8.02 16.60
CA SER A 72 0.30 -6.65 16.37
C SER A 72 -0.19 -6.12 15.03
N PHE A 73 -0.45 -4.82 14.95
CA PHE A 73 -0.76 -4.17 13.69
C PHE A 73 -0.23 -2.74 13.65
N VAL A 74 -0.01 -2.25 12.44
CA VAL A 74 0.29 -0.84 12.14
C VAL A 74 -0.71 -0.32 11.10
N ASN A 75 -0.91 1.00 11.07
CA ASN A 75 -1.83 1.66 10.14
C ASN A 75 -1.09 2.73 9.33
N TYR A 76 -1.27 2.72 8.01
CA TYR A 76 -0.74 3.74 7.11
C TYR A 76 -1.88 4.45 6.40
N ARG A 77 -1.88 5.80 6.43
CA ARG A 77 -2.83 6.66 5.74
C ARG A 77 -2.19 7.16 4.44
N LYS A 78 -2.93 7.08 3.33
CA LYS A 78 -2.51 7.56 2.01
C LYS A 78 -2.06 9.02 2.11
N HIS A 79 -0.83 9.30 1.73
CA HIS A 79 -0.25 10.63 1.89
C HIS A 79 -0.62 11.55 0.73
N PHE A 80 -0.54 11.07 -0.52
CA PHE A 80 -0.97 11.81 -1.70
C PHE A 80 -2.32 11.32 -2.18
N LEU A 81 -3.31 12.22 -2.25
CA LEU A 81 -4.67 11.88 -2.69
C LEU A 81 -4.80 11.98 -4.22
N TYR A 82 -5.63 11.12 -4.80
CA TYR A 82 -6.13 11.30 -6.16
C TYR A 82 -7.47 12.05 -6.10
N GLU A 83 -7.91 12.67 -7.20
CA GLU A 83 -9.18 13.43 -7.27
C GLU A 83 -10.38 12.68 -6.64
N GLN A 84 -10.39 11.36 -6.74
CA GLN A 84 -11.44 10.50 -6.22
C GLN A 84 -11.40 10.36 -4.69
N ASP A 85 -10.22 10.39 -4.08
CA ASP A 85 -10.06 10.40 -2.62
C ASP A 85 -10.39 11.78 -2.04
N MET A 86 -10.04 12.85 -2.74
CA MET A 86 -10.24 14.24 -2.30
C MET A 86 -11.72 14.61 -2.03
N LYS A 87 -12.66 13.83 -2.57
CA LYS A 87 -14.10 14.01 -2.34
C LYS A 87 -14.53 13.71 -0.90
N TRP A 88 -13.74 12.92 -0.16
CA TRP A 88 -14.16 12.39 1.14
C TRP A 88 -13.03 12.21 2.16
N ALA A 89 -11.78 12.03 1.73
CA ALA A 89 -10.63 11.73 2.59
C ALA A 89 -9.75 12.97 2.84
N GLN A 90 -9.02 12.93 3.96
CA GLN A 90 -7.87 13.79 4.22
C GLN A 90 -6.56 13.06 3.91
N GLU A 91 -5.50 13.82 3.69
CA GLU A 91 -4.13 13.31 3.55
C GLU A 91 -3.64 12.69 4.86
N GLY A 92 -2.91 11.58 4.75
CA GLY A 92 -2.02 11.11 5.80
C GLY A 92 -0.87 12.10 6.02
N GLU A 93 -0.28 12.09 7.21
CA GLU A 93 0.72 13.10 7.59
C GLU A 93 2.05 12.96 6.82
N GLU A 94 2.47 11.72 6.56
CA GLU A 94 3.78 11.43 5.95
C GLU A 94 3.81 10.02 5.34
N PHE A 95 4.82 9.76 4.51
CA PHE A 95 5.20 8.40 4.15
C PHE A 95 5.76 7.65 5.37
N LYS A 96 5.52 6.34 5.45
CA LYS A 96 5.99 5.51 6.56
C LYS A 96 6.64 4.21 6.09
N SER A 97 7.60 3.74 6.87
CA SER A 97 8.16 2.39 6.80
C SER A 97 8.06 1.75 8.18
N PHE A 98 7.93 0.43 8.21
CA PHE A 98 7.70 -0.37 9.39
C PHE A 98 8.74 -1.48 9.49
N ILE A 99 8.79 -2.16 10.64
CA ILE A 99 9.68 -3.29 10.87
C ILE A 99 8.87 -4.56 11.05
N LEU A 100 9.06 -5.53 10.14
CA LEU A 100 8.51 -6.87 10.29
C LEU A 100 9.59 -7.81 10.83
N ARG A 101 9.45 -8.22 12.09
CA ARG A 101 10.30 -9.26 12.70
C ARG A 101 9.80 -10.64 12.27
N ILE A 102 10.63 -11.39 11.54
CA ILE A 102 10.19 -12.60 10.86
C ILE A 102 9.92 -13.76 11.82
N ASN A 103 10.77 -13.98 12.84
CA ASN A 103 10.59 -15.11 13.78
C ASN A 103 9.44 -14.86 14.75
N ASP A 104 9.36 -13.63 15.25
CA ASP A 104 8.37 -13.22 16.25
C ASP A 104 7.02 -12.88 15.60
N LYS A 105 7.00 -12.80 14.26
CA LYS A 105 5.83 -12.45 13.44
C LYS A 105 5.16 -11.21 13.99
N LYS A 106 5.95 -10.16 14.18
CA LYS A 106 5.53 -8.92 14.80
C LYS A 106 5.84 -7.74 13.89
N ILE A 107 4.86 -6.87 13.70
CA ILE A 107 4.99 -5.62 12.96
C ILE A 107 5.11 -4.44 13.96
N LEU A 108 6.08 -3.57 13.73
CA LEU A 108 6.44 -2.45 14.62
C LEU A 108 6.52 -1.14 13.82
N GLU A 109 6.19 -0.01 14.46
CA GLU A 109 6.31 1.32 13.85
C GLU A 109 7.76 1.78 13.70
N ASP A 110 8.57 1.56 14.73
CA ASP A 110 9.95 2.02 14.79
C ASP A 110 10.94 0.85 14.95
N ASP A 111 12.21 1.16 14.71
CA ASP A 111 13.31 0.22 14.93
C ASP A 111 13.33 -0.26 16.40
N PRO A 112 13.46 -1.58 16.64
CA PRO A 112 13.60 -2.08 18.00
C PRO A 112 14.87 -1.50 18.61
N VAL A 113 14.71 -0.66 19.63
CA VAL A 113 15.83 -0.08 20.39
C VAL A 113 16.62 -1.21 21.05
N ASP A 114 17.90 -1.35 20.66
CA ASP A 114 18.93 -2.11 21.36
C ASP A 114 18.54 -3.53 21.81
N ASP A 115 18.18 -4.39 20.86
CA ASP A 115 18.20 -5.85 21.08
C ASP A 115 19.31 -6.47 20.21
N GLU A 116 20.56 -6.35 20.68
CA GLU A 116 21.77 -6.84 19.99
C GLU A 116 21.70 -8.35 19.65
N GLU A 117 20.82 -9.11 20.31
CA GLU A 117 20.59 -10.53 20.01
C GLU A 117 19.67 -10.78 18.81
N ASN A 118 18.95 -9.76 18.31
CA ASN A 118 17.90 -9.90 17.28
C ASN A 118 18.13 -9.08 15.99
N CYS A 119 19.31 -8.45 15.81
CA CYS A 119 19.56 -7.46 14.75
C CYS A 119 19.42 -7.97 13.31
N ASN A 120 19.39 -9.28 13.08
CA ASN A 120 19.43 -9.89 11.74
C ASN A 120 18.14 -10.61 11.34
N ASN A 121 17.03 -10.35 12.03
CA ASN A 121 15.79 -11.10 11.80
C ASN A 121 14.56 -10.21 11.61
N TYR A 122 14.76 -9.10 10.92
CA TYR A 122 13.66 -8.25 10.49
C TYR A 122 13.88 -7.81 9.05
N ILE A 123 12.79 -7.40 8.42
CA ILE A 123 12.84 -6.66 7.15
C ILE A 123 12.17 -5.31 7.34
N ARG A 124 12.68 -4.30 6.64
CA ARG A 124 12.03 -3.00 6.60
C ARG A 124 10.96 -2.95 5.51
N VAL A 125 9.73 -2.72 5.93
CA VAL A 125 8.54 -2.74 5.09
C VAL A 125 8.05 -1.33 4.80
N GLY A 126 8.14 -0.88 3.57
CA GLY A 126 7.50 0.34 3.10
C GLY A 126 6.02 0.14 2.82
N ALA A 127 5.19 1.15 3.09
CA ALA A 127 3.76 1.15 2.79
C ALA A 127 3.42 2.27 1.81
N GLY A 128 2.64 1.97 0.79
CA GLY A 128 2.14 2.96 -0.16
C GLY A 128 0.77 2.62 -0.72
N ILE A 129 -0.01 3.65 -1.01
CA ILE A 129 -1.35 3.53 -1.55
C ILE A 129 -1.46 4.32 -2.86
N CYS A 130 -1.45 3.61 -3.98
CA CYS A 130 -1.78 4.12 -5.31
C CYS A 130 -1.04 5.43 -5.67
N MET A 131 -1.70 6.57 -5.48
CA MET A 131 -1.22 7.92 -5.82
C MET A 131 0.02 8.35 -5.03
N ASP A 132 0.34 7.69 -3.91
CA ASP A 132 1.59 7.92 -3.19
C ASP A 132 2.83 7.79 -4.08
N ILE A 133 2.81 6.90 -5.08
CA ILE A 133 3.93 6.71 -6.00
C ILE A 133 4.16 7.92 -6.94
N ASN A 134 3.15 8.79 -7.10
CA ASN A 134 3.16 9.94 -8.00
C ASN A 134 3.71 11.21 -7.30
N ASN A 135 3.65 12.33 -8.00
CA ASN A 135 4.17 13.63 -7.59
C ASN A 135 3.09 14.47 -6.89
N GLY A 136 2.94 14.30 -5.57
CA GLY A 136 2.02 15.08 -4.76
C GLY A 136 0.55 14.71 -4.94
N THR A 137 -0.30 15.22 -4.06
CA THR A 137 -1.76 15.11 -4.21
C THR A 137 -2.20 15.70 -5.53
N ASP A 138 -2.94 14.92 -6.30
CA ASP A 138 -3.43 15.25 -7.64
C ASP A 138 -2.35 15.84 -8.57
N PHE A 139 -1.16 15.25 -8.55
CA PHE A 139 -0.02 15.64 -9.40
C PHE A 139 0.50 17.07 -9.14
N SER A 140 0.31 17.59 -7.92
CA SER A 140 0.60 18.98 -7.55
C SER A 140 2.09 19.34 -7.42
N THR A 141 3.00 18.37 -7.34
CA THR A 141 4.45 18.62 -7.21
C THR A 141 5.21 18.27 -8.50
N ASP A 142 6.53 18.48 -8.50
CA ASP A 142 7.36 18.19 -9.67
C ASP A 142 7.44 16.68 -9.96
N TYR A 143 7.21 16.29 -11.21
CA TYR A 143 7.24 14.88 -11.63
C TYR A 143 8.57 14.17 -11.28
N TYR A 144 9.69 14.88 -11.33
CA TYR A 144 11.01 14.33 -11.06
C TYR A 144 11.39 14.35 -9.58
N ALA A 145 10.55 14.89 -8.70
CA ALA A 145 10.77 14.86 -7.25
C ALA A 145 10.78 13.44 -6.67
N LYS A 146 9.95 12.54 -7.22
CA LYS A 146 9.93 11.09 -6.90
C LYS A 146 9.90 10.83 -5.38
N GLU A 147 9.05 11.56 -4.67
CA GLU A 147 9.07 11.70 -3.21
C GLU A 147 8.97 10.36 -2.49
N PHE A 148 8.00 9.52 -2.89
CA PHE A 148 7.81 8.19 -2.33
C PHE A 148 9.04 7.27 -2.52
N ALA A 149 9.61 7.27 -3.72
CA ALA A 149 10.78 6.44 -4.01
C ALA A 149 12.04 6.93 -3.29
N ASN A 150 12.21 8.25 -3.16
CA ASN A 150 13.32 8.83 -2.38
C ASN A 150 13.14 8.56 -0.89
N PHE A 151 11.94 8.68 -0.34
CA PHE A 151 11.65 8.32 1.04
C PHE A 151 12.02 6.86 1.34
N HIS A 152 11.53 5.90 0.55
CA HIS A 152 11.82 4.48 0.78
C HIS A 152 13.27 4.10 0.52
N LYS A 153 13.95 4.83 -0.37
CA LYS A 153 15.40 4.72 -0.56
C LYS A 153 16.15 5.19 0.68
N ASP A 154 15.80 6.36 1.23
CA ASP A 154 16.46 6.94 2.40
C ASP A 154 16.18 6.14 3.67
N LYS A 155 15.02 5.47 3.73
CA LYS A 155 14.69 4.51 4.78
C LYS A 155 15.30 3.12 4.56
N GLU A 156 15.89 2.83 3.40
CA GLU A 156 16.40 1.48 3.07
C GLU A 156 15.31 0.41 3.14
N SER A 157 14.13 0.69 2.59
CA SER A 157 13.02 -0.29 2.57
C SER A 157 13.37 -1.49 1.68
N GLU A 158 13.18 -2.69 2.22
CA GLU A 158 13.49 -3.97 1.55
C GLU A 158 12.29 -4.55 0.83
N LEU A 159 11.09 -4.31 1.36
CA LEU A 159 9.82 -4.71 0.77
C LEU A 159 8.87 -3.53 0.80
N ILE A 160 8.30 -3.15 -0.34
CA ILE A 160 7.24 -2.16 -0.43
C ILE A 160 5.93 -2.88 -0.70
N LEU A 161 4.97 -2.69 0.20
CA LEU A 161 3.61 -3.18 0.09
C LEU A 161 2.74 -2.05 -0.48
N PHE A 162 2.30 -2.24 -1.72
CA PHE A 162 1.61 -1.22 -2.49
C PHE A 162 0.18 -1.64 -2.79
N ALA A 163 -0.79 -1.01 -2.13
CA ALA A 163 -2.21 -1.25 -2.37
C ALA A 163 -2.76 -0.23 -3.37
N ALA A 164 -3.46 -0.67 -4.40
CA ALA A 164 -3.89 0.23 -5.46
C ALA A 164 -5.32 0.03 -5.96
N ASN A 165 -5.91 1.16 -6.34
CA ASN A 165 -7.11 1.27 -7.17
C ASN A 165 -6.73 2.00 -8.46
N TRP A 166 -5.68 1.50 -9.13
CA TRP A 166 -5.08 2.10 -10.32
C TRP A 166 -5.98 1.92 -11.54
N LEU A 167 -6.18 3.00 -12.27
CA LEU A 167 -7.07 3.02 -13.43
C LEU A 167 -6.44 2.33 -14.63
N ALA A 168 -7.26 1.62 -15.40
CA ALA A 168 -6.82 1.04 -16.66
C ALA A 168 -6.48 2.12 -17.69
N ASN A 169 -5.57 1.80 -18.60
CA ASN A 169 -5.38 2.59 -19.80
C ASN A 169 -6.68 2.55 -20.62
N ARG A 170 -7.21 3.73 -20.99
CA ARG A 170 -8.48 3.84 -21.73
C ARG A 170 -8.39 3.27 -23.14
N ASP A 171 -7.22 3.34 -23.76
CA ASP A 171 -7.01 2.88 -25.14
C ASP A 171 -6.78 1.36 -25.19
N ASP A 172 -6.08 0.81 -24.19
CA ASP A 172 -5.83 -0.62 -24.07
C ASP A 172 -5.78 -1.07 -22.59
N PRO A 173 -6.95 -1.45 -22.01
CA PRO A 173 -7.01 -1.95 -20.64
C PRO A 173 -6.20 -3.23 -20.40
N SER A 174 -5.86 -3.98 -21.45
CA SER A 174 -5.14 -5.25 -21.35
C SER A 174 -3.63 -5.07 -21.26
N ASP A 175 -3.11 -3.86 -21.50
CA ASP A 175 -1.69 -3.53 -21.40
C ASP A 175 -1.23 -3.36 -19.94
N CYS A 176 -1.16 -4.48 -19.22
CA CYS A 176 -0.63 -4.53 -17.85
C CYS A 176 0.83 -4.04 -17.78
N LEU A 177 1.61 -4.28 -18.84
CA LEU A 177 3.04 -3.95 -18.86
C LEU A 177 3.27 -2.44 -18.83
N SER A 178 2.43 -1.64 -19.48
CA SER A 178 2.51 -0.18 -19.39
C SER A 178 2.37 0.33 -17.95
N THR A 179 1.40 -0.20 -17.21
CA THR A 179 1.15 0.13 -15.80
C THR A 179 2.33 -0.28 -14.92
N GLN A 180 2.81 -1.51 -15.07
CA GLN A 180 3.95 -2.02 -14.30
C GLN A 180 5.24 -1.26 -14.63
N SER A 181 5.46 -0.91 -15.89
CA SER A 181 6.61 -0.11 -16.34
C SER A 181 6.56 1.31 -15.79
N TYR A 182 5.37 1.89 -15.70
CA TYR A 182 5.17 3.19 -15.05
C TYR A 182 5.52 3.12 -13.56
N TRP A 183 5.06 2.10 -12.82
CA TRP A 183 5.44 1.92 -11.41
C TRP A 183 6.96 1.78 -11.25
N VAL A 184 7.63 1.00 -12.10
CA VAL A 184 9.10 0.90 -12.11
C VAL A 184 9.77 2.26 -12.33
N GLU A 185 9.29 3.06 -13.29
CA GLU A 185 9.82 4.39 -13.58
C GLU A 185 9.68 5.35 -12.39
N ARG A 186 8.53 5.29 -11.68
CA ARG A 186 8.30 6.09 -10.48
C ARG A 186 9.23 5.68 -9.33
N MET A 187 9.62 4.41 -9.28
CA MET A 187 10.57 3.86 -8.31
C MET A 187 12.04 4.01 -8.72
N ALA A 188 12.38 4.69 -9.82
CA ALA A 188 13.76 4.79 -10.32
C ALA A 188 14.83 5.18 -9.27
N PRO A 189 14.57 6.05 -8.26
CA PRO A 189 15.56 6.35 -7.22
C PRO A 189 16.00 5.14 -6.38
N ILE A 190 15.06 4.28 -5.96
CA ILE A 190 15.36 3.14 -5.07
C ILE A 190 16.09 2.01 -5.80
N MET A 191 15.93 1.91 -7.12
CA MET A 191 16.61 0.86 -7.89
C MET A 191 18.14 0.93 -7.77
N LYS A 192 18.70 2.06 -7.34
CA LYS A 192 20.15 2.27 -7.16
C LYS A 192 20.65 1.96 -5.74
N SER A 193 19.78 1.68 -4.77
CA SER A 193 20.17 1.36 -3.39
C SER A 193 20.52 -0.11 -3.20
N GLN A 194 21.14 -0.39 -2.06
CA GLN A 194 21.27 -1.73 -1.48
C GLN A 194 20.69 -1.65 -0.06
N PRO A 195 20.04 -2.71 0.45
CA PRO A 195 19.73 -3.98 -0.23
C PRO A 195 18.74 -3.82 -1.41
N ILE A 196 18.55 -4.88 -2.21
CA ILE A 196 17.57 -4.87 -3.31
C ILE A 196 16.16 -4.78 -2.71
N THR A 197 15.37 -3.81 -3.18
CA THR A 197 13.97 -3.68 -2.78
C THR A 197 13.05 -4.54 -3.66
N TYR A 198 12.14 -5.26 -3.03
CA TYR A 198 10.99 -5.87 -3.68
C TYR A 198 9.77 -4.94 -3.59
N PHE A 199 8.98 -4.87 -4.65
CA PHE A 199 7.75 -4.07 -4.71
C PHE A 199 6.58 -5.00 -5.02
N ALA A 200 5.72 -5.22 -4.03
CA ALA A 200 4.52 -6.05 -4.14
C ALA A 200 3.30 -5.15 -4.32
N ALA A 201 2.79 -5.08 -5.55
CA ALA A 201 1.61 -4.33 -5.92
C ALA A 201 0.37 -5.22 -5.93
N CYS A 202 -0.60 -4.89 -5.10
CA CYS A 202 -1.94 -5.45 -5.09
C CYS A 202 -2.92 -4.39 -5.60
N ASN A 203 -3.19 -4.44 -6.90
CA ASN A 203 -4.12 -3.55 -7.57
C ASN A 203 -5.42 -4.27 -7.90
N ARG A 204 -6.56 -3.60 -7.66
CA ARG A 204 -7.87 -4.19 -7.98
C ARG A 204 -8.10 -4.31 -9.49
N THR A 205 -9.02 -5.19 -9.84
CA THR A 205 -9.58 -5.34 -11.19
C THR A 205 -11.07 -4.93 -11.20
N GLY A 206 -11.70 -5.05 -12.37
CA GLY A 206 -13.12 -4.82 -12.58
C GLY A 206 -13.45 -3.38 -12.96
N ILE A 207 -14.75 -3.11 -12.99
CA ILE A 207 -15.34 -1.81 -13.34
C ILE A 207 -16.23 -1.38 -12.18
N GLU A 208 -16.13 -0.11 -11.79
CA GLU A 208 -17.00 0.51 -10.80
C GLU A 208 -17.50 1.85 -11.35
N LYS A 209 -18.83 2.01 -11.43
CA LYS A 209 -19.46 3.09 -12.22
C LYS A 209 -18.90 3.06 -13.66
N ASP A 210 -18.35 4.17 -14.14
CA ASP A 210 -17.76 4.29 -15.48
C ASP A 210 -16.23 4.14 -15.48
N THR A 211 -15.65 3.65 -14.38
CA THR A 211 -14.20 3.56 -14.17
C THR A 211 -13.73 2.12 -14.20
N GLN A 212 -12.82 1.79 -15.12
CA GLN A 212 -12.15 0.49 -15.21
C GLN A 212 -10.80 0.53 -14.47
N PHE A 213 -10.49 -0.51 -13.71
CA PHE A 213 -9.22 -0.67 -13.01
C PHE A 213 -8.26 -1.59 -13.77
N ALA A 214 -6.97 -1.34 -13.63
CA ALA A 214 -5.93 -1.95 -14.46
C ALA A 214 -5.62 -3.43 -14.11
N GLY A 215 -6.06 -3.95 -12.96
CA GLY A 215 -5.54 -5.21 -12.44
C GLY A 215 -4.01 -5.16 -12.40
N ALA A 216 -3.31 -6.02 -13.12
CA ALA A 216 -1.85 -5.93 -13.31
C ALA A 216 -1.03 -6.03 -12.00
N SER A 217 -1.64 -6.57 -10.93
CA SER A 217 -0.95 -6.86 -9.67
C SER A 217 0.34 -7.63 -9.94
N CYS A 218 1.42 -7.30 -9.24
CA CYS A 218 2.72 -7.87 -9.53
C CYS A 218 3.67 -7.85 -8.33
N VAL A 219 4.66 -8.73 -8.38
CA VAL A 219 5.86 -8.66 -7.53
C VAL A 219 7.04 -8.27 -8.42
N LEU A 220 7.67 -7.15 -8.11
CA LEU A 220 8.82 -6.63 -8.82
C LEU A 220 10.07 -6.74 -7.96
N MET A 221 11.20 -7.06 -8.58
CA MET A 221 12.53 -6.90 -7.99
C MET A 221 13.17 -5.64 -8.59
N LEU A 222 13.38 -4.61 -7.77
CA LEU A 222 13.84 -3.30 -8.20
C LEU A 222 15.37 -3.22 -8.24
N ASN A 223 15.97 -3.81 -9.27
CA ASN A 223 17.42 -3.84 -9.45
C ASN A 223 17.90 -2.79 -10.47
N LYS A 224 18.95 -2.03 -10.13
CA LYS A 224 19.62 -1.02 -10.97
C LYS A 224 19.88 -1.47 -12.41
N LYS A 225 20.36 -2.71 -12.58
CA LYS A 225 20.77 -3.21 -13.90
C LYS A 225 19.57 -3.60 -14.76
N ARG A 226 18.58 -4.23 -14.13
CA ARG A 226 17.38 -4.74 -14.80
C ARG A 226 16.30 -5.01 -13.75
N PRO A 227 15.24 -4.20 -13.68
CA PRO A 227 14.07 -4.56 -12.89
C PRO A 227 13.44 -5.82 -13.48
N VAL A 228 12.92 -6.70 -12.62
CA VAL A 228 12.35 -7.98 -13.04
C VAL A 228 10.95 -8.12 -12.46
N ILE A 229 9.99 -8.48 -13.31
CA ILE A 229 8.68 -8.96 -12.89
C ILE A 229 8.86 -10.40 -12.45
N LEU A 230 8.71 -10.67 -11.16
CA LEU A 230 8.81 -12.01 -10.58
C LEU A 230 7.49 -12.77 -10.67
N GLN A 231 6.38 -12.04 -10.60
CA GLN A 231 5.03 -12.56 -10.68
C GLN A 231 4.09 -11.45 -11.12
N ASP A 232 3.07 -11.79 -11.90
CA ASP A 232 2.02 -10.88 -12.35
C ASP A 232 0.64 -11.52 -12.36
N ALA A 233 -0.37 -10.66 -12.49
CA ALA A 233 -1.78 -10.97 -12.67
C ALA A 233 -2.32 -10.25 -13.92
N SER A 234 -3.39 -10.76 -14.50
CA SER A 234 -4.06 -10.13 -15.64
C SER A 234 -4.80 -8.85 -15.22
N HIS A 235 -5.36 -8.15 -16.20
CA HIS A 235 -6.10 -6.92 -15.99
C HIS A 235 -7.53 -7.14 -15.44
N ASP A 236 -8.12 -8.30 -15.63
CA ASP A 236 -9.58 -8.55 -15.61
C ASP A 236 -10.04 -9.70 -14.72
N GLU A 237 -9.12 -10.47 -14.13
CA GLU A 237 -9.46 -11.62 -13.28
C GLU A 237 -9.09 -11.40 -11.81
N GLU A 238 -10.04 -11.69 -10.92
CA GLU A 238 -9.73 -11.86 -9.49
C GLU A 238 -8.86 -13.10 -9.32
N CYS A 239 -7.72 -12.95 -8.65
CA CYS A 239 -6.80 -14.06 -8.46
C CYS A 239 -5.96 -13.91 -7.20
N VAL A 240 -5.34 -15.02 -6.80
CA VAL A 240 -4.28 -15.07 -5.81
C VAL A 240 -3.00 -15.51 -6.51
N LYS A 241 -1.92 -14.77 -6.31
CA LYS A 241 -0.59 -15.10 -6.82
C LYS A 241 0.37 -15.28 -5.65
N VAL A 242 1.28 -16.24 -5.78
CA VAL A 242 2.25 -16.58 -4.74
C VAL A 242 3.64 -16.50 -5.33
N ARG A 243 4.57 -15.88 -4.61
CA ARG A 243 5.97 -15.77 -5.03
C ARG A 243 6.91 -15.82 -3.83
N GLU A 244 7.92 -16.67 -3.94
CA GLU A 244 9.05 -16.64 -3.02
C GLU A 244 10.02 -15.51 -3.41
N ILE A 245 10.41 -14.71 -2.42
CA ILE A 245 11.43 -13.66 -2.53
C ILE A 245 12.49 -13.91 -1.45
N TYR A 246 13.72 -13.48 -1.71
CA TYR A 246 14.85 -13.73 -0.83
C TYR A 246 15.49 -12.40 -0.43
N PHE A 247 15.55 -12.16 0.87
CA PHE A 247 16.32 -11.08 1.46
C PHE A 247 17.77 -11.57 1.68
N PRO A 248 18.76 -10.67 1.63
CA PRO A 248 20.17 -11.02 1.80
C PRO A 248 20.50 -11.61 3.18
#